data_AF-A0A5K0Y176-F1
#
_entry.id   AF-A0A5K0Y176-F1
#
_cell.length_a   1.000
_cell.length_b   1.000
_cell.length_c   1.000
_cell.angle_alpha   90.00
_cell.angle_beta   90.00
_cell.angle_gamma   90.00
#
_symmetry.space_group_name_H-M   'P 1'
#
loop_
_entity.id
_entity.type
_entity.pdbx_description
1 polymer ?
#
loop_
_entity_poly.entity_id
_entity_poly.type
_entity_poly.pdbx_seq_one_letter_code
_entity_poly.pdbx_strand_id
1 'polypeptide(L)'
;MAGGGAVRLDLDGQAIQPLTICMVGAGGFIGSHLCEKLMAETSHRVLAVDVYNDKIKHLLGSDLPWSGRIEFHRLNIKHDSRLEGLIKMADL
;
A
#
# COMPACT_ATOMS: atom_id res chain seq x y z
N MET A 1 -15.78 -17.92 5.89
CA MET A 1 -14.77 -18.96 5.61
C MET A 1 -13.52 -18.26 5.10
N ALA A 2 -12.50 -18.12 5.94
CA ALA A 2 -11.21 -17.57 5.51
C ALA A 2 -10.47 -18.68 4.76
N GLY A 3 -10.38 -18.55 3.44
CA GLY A 3 -9.55 -19.45 2.64
C GLY A 3 -8.10 -19.30 3.08
N GLY A 4 -7.51 -20.38 3.62
CA GLY A 4 -6.08 -20.46 3.86
C GLY A 4 -5.35 -20.34 2.52
N GLY A 5 -4.98 -19.11 2.15
CA GLY A 5 -4.26 -18.84 0.92
C GLY A 5 -2.90 -19.52 0.96
N ALA A 6 -2.56 -20.21 -0.12
CA ALA A 6 -1.23 -20.80 -0.30
C ALA A 6 -0.14 -19.75 -0.02
N VAL A 7 0.92 -20.15 0.68
CA VAL A 7 2.08 -19.29 0.97
C VAL A 7 2.64 -18.79 -0.37
N ARG A 8 2.68 -17.47 -0.57
CA ARG A 8 3.32 -16.89 -1.76
C ARG A 8 4.83 -17.02 -1.61
N LEU A 9 5.46 -17.55 -2.64
CA LEU A 9 6.91 -17.68 -2.74
C LEU A 9 7.45 -16.62 -3.70
N ASP A 10 8.64 -16.12 -3.43
CA ASP A 10 9.40 -15.31 -4.37
C ASP A 10 10.03 -16.18 -5.48
N LEU A 11 10.83 -15.57 -6.34
CA LEU A 11 11.48 -16.26 -7.46
C LEU A 11 12.57 -17.24 -7.01
N ASP A 12 13.09 -17.09 -5.79
CA ASP A 12 14.07 -17.99 -5.17
C ASP A 12 13.40 -19.12 -4.37
N GLY A 13 12.07 -19.19 -4.37
CA GLY A 13 11.28 -20.18 -3.66
C GLY A 13 11.12 -19.92 -2.17
N GLN A 14 11.49 -18.72 -1.69
CA GLN A 14 11.35 -18.34 -0.28
C GLN A 14 9.99 -17.70 -0.02
N ALA A 15 9.47 -17.87 1.21
CA ALA A 15 8.20 -17.26 1.60
C ALA A 15 8.30 -15.73 1.62
N ILE A 16 7.40 -15.05 0.90
CA ILE A 16 7.34 -13.59 0.87
C ILE A 16 6.80 -13.08 2.21
N GLN A 17 7.64 -12.37 2.96
CA GLN A 17 7.22 -11.70 4.19
C GLN A 17 6.36 -10.46 3.86
N PRO A 18 5.26 -10.21 4.59
CA PRO A 18 4.55 -8.94 4.52
C PRO A 18 5.48 -7.76 4.83
N LEU A 19 5.27 -6.65 4.13
CA LEU A 19 6.06 -5.42 4.26
C LEU A 19 5.10 -4.23 4.36
N THR A 20 5.55 -3.18 5.01
CA THR A 20 4.96 -1.84 4.97
C THR A 20 5.68 -1.02 3.91
N ILE A 21 4.94 -0.57 2.89
CA ILE A 21 5.49 0.12 1.72
C ILE A 21 5.04 1.59 1.76
N CYS A 22 5.99 2.53 1.77
CA CYS A 22 5.73 3.96 1.61
C CYS A 22 5.67 4.33 0.13
N MET A 23 4.46 4.37 -0.44
CA MET A 23 4.27 4.64 -1.87
C MET A 23 4.01 6.12 -2.13
N VAL A 24 5.04 6.84 -2.59
CA VAL A 24 4.91 8.23 -3.04
C VAL A 24 4.37 8.29 -4.47
N GLY A 25 3.38 9.13 -4.71
CA GLY A 25 2.66 9.18 -5.99
C GLY A 25 1.60 8.07 -6.14
N ALA A 26 1.09 7.55 -5.01
CA ALA A 26 0.15 6.43 -4.99
C ALA A 26 -1.21 6.74 -5.65
N GLY A 27 -1.61 8.01 -5.71
CA GLY A 27 -2.82 8.47 -6.40
C GLY A 27 -2.63 8.70 -7.91
N GLY A 28 -1.40 8.52 -8.41
CA GLY A 28 -1.05 8.61 -9.82
C GLY A 28 -1.55 7.42 -10.65
N PHE A 29 -1.28 7.43 -11.96
CA PHE A 29 -1.71 6.36 -12.87
C PHE A 29 -1.08 5.00 -12.52
N ILE A 30 0.24 4.97 -12.30
CA ILE A 30 0.95 3.74 -11.94
C ILE A 30 0.64 3.35 -10.49
N GLY A 31 0.69 4.32 -9.58
CA GLY A 31 0.46 4.10 -8.15
C GLY A 31 -0.89 3.48 -7.86
N SER A 32 -1.96 3.90 -8.55
CA SER A 32 -3.30 3.37 -8.29
C SER A 32 -3.41 1.89 -8.64
N HIS A 33 -2.91 1.49 -9.82
CA HIS A 33 -2.94 0.09 -10.24
C HIS A 33 -2.01 -0.79 -9.41
N LEU A 34 -0.87 -0.25 -8.96
CA LEU A 34 0.00 -0.96 -8.04
C LEU A 34 -0.70 -1.18 -6.69
N CYS A 35 -1.41 -0.18 -6.16
CA CYS A 35 -2.22 -0.34 -4.95
C CYS A 35 -3.30 -1.42 -5.13
N GLU A 36 -4.02 -1.44 -6.25
CA GLU A 36 -5.01 -2.47 -6.56
C GLU A 36 -4.39 -3.87 -6.51
N LYS A 37 -3.23 -4.07 -7.14
CA LYS A 37 -2.52 -5.36 -7.13
C LYS A 37 -2.03 -5.75 -5.74
N LEU A 38 -1.47 -4.82 -4.97
CA LEU A 38 -1.02 -5.09 -3.60
C LEU A 38 -2.19 -5.48 -2.69
N MET A 39 -3.33 -4.82 -2.83
CA MET A 39 -4.54 -5.13 -2.04
C MET A 39 -5.18 -6.45 -2.46
N ALA A 40 -5.24 -6.77 -3.75
CA ALA A 40 -5.88 -7.99 -4.23
C ALA A 40 -5.01 -9.25 -4.07
N GLU A 41 -3.69 -9.13 -4.24
CA GLU A 41 -2.84 -10.31 -4.50
C GLU A 41 -1.74 -10.53 -3.45
N THR A 42 -1.56 -9.61 -2.50
CA THR A 42 -0.48 -9.68 -1.51
C THR A 42 -0.98 -9.41 -0.10
N SER A 43 -0.11 -9.67 0.89
CA SER A 43 -0.35 -9.31 2.30
C SER A 43 0.37 -8.01 2.73
N HIS A 44 0.96 -7.26 1.79
CA HIS A 44 1.66 -6.02 2.11
C HIS A 44 0.69 -4.94 2.59
N ARG A 45 1.23 -4.02 3.40
CA ARG A 45 0.58 -2.77 3.81
C ARG A 45 1.15 -1.62 2.98
N VAL A 46 0.31 -0.64 2.65
CA VAL A 46 0.66 0.53 1.86
C VAL A 46 0.35 1.81 2.63
N LEU A 47 1.37 2.64 2.82
CA LEU A 47 1.22 4.05 3.18
C LEU A 47 1.18 4.85 1.87
N ALA A 48 -0.01 5.13 1.36
CA ALA A 48 -0.24 5.80 0.09
C ALA A 48 -0.08 7.32 0.26
N VAL A 49 1.02 7.88 -0.27
CA VAL A 49 1.34 9.30 -0.19
C VAL A 49 1.08 9.97 -1.53
N ASP A 50 0.16 10.94 -1.57
CA ASP A 50 -0.09 11.75 -2.76
C ASP A 50 -0.80 13.05 -2.39
N VAL A 51 -0.86 14.02 -3.29
CA VAL A 51 -1.68 15.22 -3.14
C VAL A 51 -3.15 14.97 -3.47
N TYR A 52 -3.47 13.95 -4.26
CA TYR A 52 -4.84 13.56 -4.65
C TYR A 52 -5.07 12.05 -4.48
N ASN A 53 -6.30 11.63 -4.20
CA ASN A 53 -6.66 10.21 -4.02
C ASN A 53 -7.79 9.74 -4.93
N ASP A 54 -8.20 10.53 -5.92
CA ASP A 54 -9.36 10.25 -6.77
C ASP A 54 -9.29 8.86 -7.41
N LYS A 55 -8.08 8.42 -7.79
CA LYS A 55 -7.85 7.10 -8.42
C LYS A 55 -7.79 5.93 -7.45
N ILE A 56 -7.56 6.16 -6.17
CA ILE A 56 -7.48 5.11 -5.14
C ILE A 56 -8.62 5.18 -4.11
N LYS A 57 -9.56 6.11 -4.27
CA LYS A 57 -10.66 6.34 -3.31
C LYS A 57 -11.47 5.07 -3.06
N HIS A 58 -11.64 4.24 -4.08
CA HIS A 58 -12.35 2.96 -4.02
C HIS A 58 -11.63 1.89 -3.18
N LEU A 59 -10.35 2.10 -2.83
CA LEU A 59 -9.56 1.19 -1.99
C LEU A 59 -9.57 1.56 -0.51
N LEU A 60 -10.05 2.75 -0.14
CA LEU A 60 -9.93 3.33 1.21
C LEU A 60 -11.13 3.06 2.13
N GLY A 61 -11.93 2.04 1.85
CA GLY A 61 -13.14 1.68 2.61
C GLY A 61 -12.87 0.81 3.85
N SER A 62 -13.65 1.01 4.91
CA SER A 62 -13.60 0.21 6.13
C SER A 62 -14.26 -1.18 5.99
N ASP A 63 -15.07 -1.35 4.97
CA ASP A 63 -15.86 -2.53 4.64
C ASP A 63 -15.16 -3.48 3.63
N LEU A 64 -13.96 -3.12 3.18
CA LEU A 64 -13.22 -3.88 2.19
C LEU A 64 -12.43 -5.04 2.80
N PRO A 65 -12.19 -6.15 2.06
CA PRO A 65 -11.44 -7.31 2.56
C PRO A 65 -10.01 -7.00 3.01
N TRP A 66 -9.42 -5.90 2.51
CA TRP A 66 -8.08 -5.42 2.83
C TRP A 66 -8.09 -4.19 3.73
N SER A 67 -9.20 -3.91 4.41
CA SER A 67 -9.29 -2.79 5.32
C SER A 67 -8.16 -2.82 6.36
N GLY A 68 -7.55 -1.66 6.62
CA GLY A 68 -6.37 -1.52 7.49
C GLY A 68 -5.04 -1.84 6.82
N ARG A 69 -5.01 -2.34 5.57
CA ARG A 69 -3.75 -2.54 4.81
C ARG A 69 -3.37 -1.38 3.91
N ILE A 70 -4.24 -0.39 3.70
CA ILE A 70 -3.92 0.81 2.93
C ILE A 70 -4.39 2.06 3.66
N GLU A 71 -3.50 3.03 3.80
CA GLU A 71 -3.75 4.31 4.46
C GLU A 71 -3.35 5.45 3.53
N PHE A 72 -4.22 6.45 3.36
CA PHE A 72 -3.92 7.60 2.51
C PHE A 72 -3.42 8.79 3.33
N HIS A 73 -2.26 9.30 2.94
CA HIS A 73 -1.65 10.50 3.51
C HIS A 73 -1.60 11.59 2.45
N ARG A 74 -2.46 12.61 2.60
CA ARG A 74 -2.45 13.77 1.71
C ARG A 74 -1.24 14.65 2.01
N LEU A 75 -0.15 14.49 1.26
CA LEU A 75 1.10 15.22 1.44
C LEU A 75 1.64 15.74 0.10
N ASN A 76 2.26 16.93 0.15
CA ASN A 76 3.11 17.41 -0.93
C ASN A 76 4.58 17.24 -0.51
N ILE A 77 5.28 16.30 -1.14
CA ILE A 77 6.64 15.92 -0.77
C ILE A 77 7.69 17.04 -0.90
N LYS A 78 7.37 18.16 -1.57
CA LYS A 78 8.33 19.27 -1.74
C LYS A 78 8.75 19.89 -0.39
N HIS A 79 7.84 19.98 0.58
CA HIS A 79 8.05 20.75 1.82
C HIS A 79 7.38 20.13 3.06
N ASP A 80 6.98 18.86 3.04
CA ASP A 80 6.25 18.25 4.15
C ASP A 80 7.16 17.38 5.03
N SER A 81 7.44 17.84 6.25
CA SER A 81 8.32 17.16 7.21
C SER A 81 7.77 15.82 7.70
N ARG A 82 6.46 15.57 7.54
CA ARG A 82 5.85 14.28 7.94
C ARG A 82 6.32 13.12 7.07
N LEU A 83 6.84 13.40 5.87
CA LEU A 83 7.36 12.37 4.97
C LEU A 83 8.45 11.52 5.63
N GLU A 84 9.37 12.15 6.38
CA GLU A 84 10.44 11.42 7.07
C GLU A 84 9.89 10.40 8.07
N GLY A 85 8.82 10.75 8.79
CA GLY A 85 8.14 9.85 9.70
C GLY A 85 7.52 8.65 8.99
N LEU A 86 6.89 8.87 7.83
CA LEU A 86 6.30 7.79 7.03
C LEU A 86 7.36 6.84 6.48
N ILE A 87 8.49 7.36 5.99
CA ILE A 87 9.62 6.55 5.52
C ILE A 87 10.18 5.70 6.66
N LYS A 88 10.33 6.25 7.87
CA LYS A 88 10.82 5.50 9.04
C LYS A 88 9.89 4.38 9.51
N MET A 89 8.60 4.45 9.17
CA MET A 89 7.62 3.39 9.48
C MET A 89 7.54 2.32 8.41
N ALA A 90 8.14 2.53 7.23
CA ALA A 90 8.10 1.60 6.12
C ALA A 90 9.35 0.73 6.07
N ASP A 91 9.16 -0.49 5.55
CA ASP A 91 10.23 -1.41 5.19
C ASP A 91 10.77 -1.11 3.78
N LEU A 92 9.98 -0.43 2.94
CA LEU A 92 10.30 -0.01 1.58
C LEU A 92 9.79 1.41 1.26
#